data_AF-A0AA39VAH0-F1
#
_entry.id   AF-A0AA39VAH0-F1
#
_cell.length_a   1.000
_cell.length_b   1.000
_cell.length_c   1.000
_cell.angle_alpha   90.00
_cell.angle_beta   90.00
_cell.angle_gamma   90.00
#
_symmetry.space_group_name_H-M   'P 1'
#
loop_
_entity.id
_entity.type
_entity.pdbx_description
1 polymer ?
#
loop_
_entity_poly.entity_id
_entity_poly.type
_entity_poly.pdbx_seq_one_letter_code
_entity_poly.pdbx_strand_id
1 'polypeptide(L)'
;MSDTTPLDEIHVTSLDPREVGSQPAGEPAEPLLKIALREDNPEKTVLVGGNLEPRVRIELIELLKEFSDIFAWSHADMPGIDPSVISHSLCVDPMFKPVSQKRRSFNNERYEAIATEIDKLLKAGFIRNLDYNEWLSNVVLVKKKDGRWRMCVDFTDLNKACPKDSFPLPRIDQLVDATSGHELLSFMDAYSGYNQIRMNEDDEAKTAFITDRGVYCYRVMPFDLKNAGATYQRLVNRIFASEIGRTMEVYVDDMLTKSVTAEGHVPNLRNTFMLLRQYQMRLNPMKCAFGVSSGKFLGFMVHQRGIEANPDKIKAVIELQPPRKAKDTETQRHDSGPVPIHIKVDR
;
A
#
# COMPACT_ATOMS: atom_id res chain seq x y z
N MET A 1 11.82 48.04 6.64
CA MET A 1 11.09 46.97 7.36
C MET A 1 10.23 46.26 6.34
N SER A 2 10.83 45.29 5.64
CA SER A 2 10.17 44.45 4.66
C SER A 2 10.11 43.06 5.28
N ASP A 3 8.91 42.72 5.73
CA ASP A 3 8.54 41.48 6.38
C ASP A 3 8.46 40.39 5.30
N THR A 4 9.48 39.52 5.24
CA THR A 4 9.45 38.31 4.40
C THR A 4 8.96 37.15 5.25
N THR A 5 7.68 36.84 5.09
CA THR A 5 7.06 35.59 5.55
C THR A 5 7.70 34.41 4.79
N PRO A 6 8.26 33.39 5.45
CA PRO A 6 8.64 32.16 4.77
C PRO A 6 7.43 31.23 4.76
N LEU A 7 6.80 31.08 3.60
CA LEU A 7 5.87 30.00 3.29
C LEU A 7 6.53 29.15 2.21
N ASP A 8 7.13 28.05 2.63
CA ASP A 8 7.17 26.82 1.85
C ASP A 8 7.04 25.67 2.85
N GLU A 9 5.79 25.24 3.04
CA GLU A 9 5.45 24.00 3.71
C GLU A 9 6.10 22.84 2.94
N ILE A 10 6.84 22.00 3.66
CA ILE A 10 7.37 20.75 3.10
C ILE A 10 6.18 19.79 2.91
N HIS A 11 5.49 19.93 1.79
CA HIS A 11 4.53 18.93 1.35
C HIS A 11 5.28 17.66 0.94
N VAL A 12 5.03 16.57 1.67
CA VAL A 12 5.31 15.20 1.22
C VAL A 12 4.52 14.97 -0.07
N THR A 13 5.15 15.25 -1.21
CA THR A 13 4.57 15.06 -2.55
C THR A 13 4.67 13.59 -2.91
N SER A 14 3.67 12.83 -2.50
CA SER A 14 3.59 11.42 -2.85
C SER A 14 3.32 11.19 -4.35
N LEU A 15 3.99 10.18 -4.93
CA LEU A 15 3.73 9.57 -6.25
C LEU A 15 2.89 8.31 -6.15
N ASP A 16 2.73 7.71 -4.96
CA ASP A 16 1.72 6.66 -4.79
C ASP A 16 0.35 7.35 -4.73
N PRO A 17 -0.54 7.05 -5.68
CA PRO A 17 -1.85 7.63 -5.67
C PRO A 17 -2.74 7.19 -4.48
N ARG A 18 -2.26 6.39 -3.53
CA ARG A 18 -2.88 6.06 -2.23
C ARG A 18 -2.29 6.81 -1.04
N GLU A 19 -1.20 7.54 -1.22
CA GLU A 19 -0.39 8.01 -0.09
C GLU A 19 -0.82 9.33 0.52
N VAL A 20 -1.79 10.02 -0.09
CA VAL A 20 -2.22 11.32 0.44
C VAL A 20 -3.70 11.28 0.82
N GLY A 21 -3.91 11.40 2.13
CA GLY A 21 -5.07 10.94 2.88
C GLY A 21 -4.58 10.09 4.05
N SER A 22 -3.99 10.73 5.06
CA SER A 22 -3.22 10.12 6.15
C SER A 22 -4.09 9.37 7.15
N GLN A 23 -4.60 8.21 6.77
CA GLN A 23 -5.02 7.21 7.74
C GLN A 23 -3.92 6.15 7.86
N PRO A 24 -3.48 5.82 9.09
CA PRO A 24 -2.59 4.70 9.29
C PRO A 24 -3.22 3.42 8.71
N ALA A 25 -2.39 2.58 8.10
CA ALA A 25 -2.71 1.19 7.88
C ALA A 25 -3.18 0.59 9.19
N GLY A 26 -4.18 -0.27 9.10
CA GLY A 26 -4.75 -0.84 10.30
C GLY A 26 -5.73 0.05 11.04
N GLU A 27 -6.06 1.28 10.63
CA GLU A 27 -7.00 2.21 11.31
C GLU A 27 -7.13 1.95 12.84
N PRO A 28 -6.07 2.21 13.65
CA PRO A 28 -6.04 1.82 15.06
C PRO A 28 -7.21 2.42 15.84
N ALA A 29 -7.79 1.64 16.75
CA ALA A 29 -8.93 2.06 17.56
C ALA A 29 -8.52 2.76 18.87
N GLU A 30 -7.29 3.30 18.91
CA GLU A 30 -6.74 4.02 20.05
C GLU A 30 -6.01 5.31 19.64
N PRO A 31 -5.83 6.28 20.56
CA PRO A 31 -5.05 7.48 20.28
C PRO A 31 -3.61 7.15 19.88
N LEU A 32 -3.10 7.86 18.87
CA LEU A 32 -1.72 7.71 18.40
C LEU A 32 -0.88 8.93 18.77
N LEU A 33 0.35 8.68 19.24
CA LEU A 33 1.37 9.67 19.50
C LEU A 33 2.25 9.82 18.26
N LYS A 34 2.49 11.06 17.83
CA LYS A 34 3.48 11.38 16.79
C LYS A 34 4.85 11.50 17.44
N ILE A 35 5.78 10.65 17.03
CA ILE A 35 7.13 10.61 17.58
C ILE A 35 8.13 10.98 16.48
N ALA A 36 8.94 12.02 16.72
CA ALA A 36 10.04 12.38 15.83
C ALA A 36 11.15 11.32 15.90
N LEU A 37 11.57 10.81 14.74
CA LEU A 37 12.63 9.81 14.64
C LEU A 37 14.02 10.40 14.83
N ARG A 38 14.19 11.69 14.58
CA ARG A 38 15.47 12.39 14.76
C ARG A 38 15.25 13.79 15.30
N GLU A 39 16.16 14.25 16.15
CA GLU A 39 16.09 15.58 16.76
C GLU A 39 16.38 16.70 15.75
N ASP A 40 17.20 16.43 14.74
CA ASP A 40 17.58 17.39 13.69
C ASP A 40 16.49 17.60 12.64
N ASN A 41 15.45 16.74 12.62
CA ASN A 41 14.33 16.87 11.69
C ASN A 41 13.01 16.45 12.36
N PRO A 42 12.38 17.34 13.13
CA PRO A 42 11.19 17.02 13.92
C PRO A 42 9.94 16.69 13.08
N GLU A 43 9.92 17.07 11.80
CA GLU A 43 8.83 16.75 10.87
C GLU A 43 8.79 15.25 10.50
N LYS A 44 9.93 14.57 10.63
CA LYS A 44 10.05 13.14 10.34
C LYS A 44 9.51 12.29 11.48
N THR A 45 8.18 12.16 11.51
CA THR A 45 7.45 11.48 12.58
C THR A 45 6.84 10.13 12.19
N VAL A 46 6.71 9.24 13.17
CA VAL A 46 5.96 7.98 13.08
C VAL A 46 4.84 7.94 14.14
N LEU A 47 3.88 7.04 13.95
CA LEU A 47 2.73 6.89 14.85
C LEU A 47 2.95 5.72 15.82
N VAL A 48 2.84 6.00 17.11
CA VAL A 48 3.00 5.02 18.21
C VAL A 48 1.73 4.97 19.06
N GLY A 49 1.31 3.78 19.50
CA GLY A 49 0.15 3.60 20.38
C GLY A 49 0.25 4.44 21.65
N GLY A 50 -0.80 5.22 21.94
CA GLY A 50 -0.84 6.11 23.10
C GLY A 50 -1.06 5.38 24.43
N ASN A 51 -1.59 4.16 24.37
CA ASN A 51 -1.93 3.37 25.55
C ASN A 51 -0.81 2.41 26.00
N LEU A 52 0.35 2.46 25.35
CA LEU A 52 1.49 1.60 25.68
C LEU A 52 2.00 1.83 27.11
N GLU A 53 2.36 0.74 27.80
CA GLU A 53 3.10 0.82 29.05
C GLU A 53 4.37 1.68 28.87
N PRO A 54 4.71 2.58 29.82
CA PRO A 54 5.86 3.48 29.68
C PRO A 54 7.17 2.79 29.30
N ARG A 55 7.44 1.62 29.87
CA ARG A 55 8.65 0.85 29.57
C ARG A 55 8.69 0.37 28.11
N VAL A 56 7.66 -0.34 27.67
CA VAL A 56 7.55 -0.85 26.29
C VAL A 56 7.58 0.30 25.28
N ARG A 57 6.95 1.43 25.62
CA ARG A 57 6.95 2.63 24.78
C ARG A 57 8.34 3.20 24.56
N ILE A 58 9.16 3.28 25.62
CA ILE A 58 10.55 3.77 25.52
C ILE A 58 11.36 2.83 24.61
N GLU A 59 11.30 1.53 24.87
CA GLU A 59 12.01 0.51 24.08
C GLU A 59 11.59 0.54 22.59
N LEU A 60 10.29 0.73 22.32
CA LEU A 60 9.76 0.84 20.96
C LEU A 60 10.26 2.12 20.26
N ILE A 61 10.25 3.27 20.95
CA ILE A 61 10.74 4.53 20.39
C ILE A 61 12.24 4.43 20.07
N GLU A 62 13.03 3.83 20.95
CA GLU A 62 14.45 3.59 20.70
C GLU A 62 14.68 2.71 19.47
N LEU A 63 13.91 1.62 19.32
CA LEU A 63 13.95 0.78 18.13
C LEU A 63 13.59 1.56 16.85
N LEU A 64 12.53 2.36 16.88
CA LEU A 64 12.09 3.15 15.72
C LEU A 64 13.15 4.18 15.30
N LYS A 65 13.83 4.81 16.26
CA LYS A 65 14.96 5.73 16.00
C LYS A 65 16.17 4.98 15.42
N GLU A 66 16.51 3.82 16.00
CA GLU A 66 17.60 2.96 15.51
C GLU A 66 17.37 2.51 14.07
N PHE A 67 16.13 2.22 13.69
CA PHE A 67 15.73 1.79 12.34
C PHE A 67 15.14 2.92 11.49
N SER A 68 15.49 4.18 11.77
CA SER A 68 14.98 5.33 11.02
C SER A 68 15.27 5.30 9.52
N ASP A 69 16.29 4.55 9.09
CA ASP A 69 16.65 4.36 7.69
C ASP A 69 15.63 3.53 6.91
N ILE A 70 14.81 2.68 7.54
CA ILE A 70 13.82 1.86 6.84
C ILE A 70 12.60 2.66 6.36
N PHE A 71 12.46 3.92 6.77
CA PHE A 71 11.35 4.78 6.38
C PHE A 71 11.72 5.67 5.20
N ALA A 72 10.85 5.72 4.19
CA ALA A 72 10.96 6.68 3.10
C ALA A 72 10.07 7.90 3.35
N TRP A 73 10.60 9.08 3.05
CA TRP A 73 9.89 10.36 3.14
C TRP A 73 9.58 10.92 1.76
N SER A 74 10.33 10.45 0.77
CA SER A 74 10.20 10.77 -0.64
C SER A 74 10.68 9.57 -1.47
N HIS A 75 10.39 9.61 -2.76
CA HIS A 75 10.85 8.62 -3.73
C HIS A 75 12.37 8.58 -3.88
N ALA A 76 13.08 9.67 -3.52
CA ALA A 76 14.53 9.68 -3.50
C ALA A 76 15.12 8.79 -2.39
N ASP A 77 14.35 8.47 -1.35
CA ASP A 77 14.76 7.60 -0.24
C ASP A 77 14.58 6.10 -0.58
N MET A 78 14.03 5.79 -1.76
CA MET A 78 13.75 4.42 -2.20
C MET A 78 14.86 3.90 -3.13
N PRO A 79 15.76 3.03 -2.64
CA PRO A 79 16.73 2.36 -3.50
C PRO A 79 16.08 1.37 -4.47
N GLY A 80 14.90 0.85 -4.09
CA GLY A 80 14.23 -0.27 -4.75
C GLY A 80 14.75 -1.61 -4.24
N ILE A 81 13.96 -2.66 -4.43
CA ILE A 81 14.36 -4.03 -4.14
C ILE A 81 15.32 -4.51 -5.23
N ASP A 82 16.39 -5.21 -4.84
CA ASP A 82 17.35 -5.77 -5.77
C ASP A 82 16.65 -6.73 -6.77
N PRO A 83 16.81 -6.54 -8.10
CA PRO A 83 16.20 -7.39 -9.11
C PRO A 83 16.52 -8.88 -8.99
N SER A 84 17.65 -9.26 -8.38
CA SER A 84 18.00 -10.66 -8.09
C SER A 84 17.10 -11.29 -7.03
N VAL A 85 16.52 -10.46 -6.13
CA VAL A 85 15.51 -10.90 -5.17
C VAL A 85 14.17 -11.03 -5.87
N ILE A 86 13.73 -10.04 -6.64
CA ILE A 86 12.54 -10.15 -7.47
C ILE A 86 12.47 -9.05 -8.54
N SER A 87 11.89 -9.37 -9.69
CA SER A 87 11.45 -8.41 -10.71
C SER A 87 10.05 -8.78 -11.19
N HIS A 88 9.29 -7.80 -11.67
CA HIS A 88 8.00 -8.06 -12.31
C HIS A 88 8.16 -8.35 -13.80
N SER A 89 7.62 -9.49 -14.24
CA SER A 89 7.51 -9.85 -15.65
C SER A 89 6.04 -9.97 -16.05
N LEU A 90 5.72 -9.49 -17.25
CA LEU A 90 4.37 -9.53 -17.81
C LEU A 90 4.05 -10.90 -18.41
N CYS A 91 5.08 -11.61 -18.90
CA CYS A 91 4.94 -12.90 -19.59
C CYS A 91 3.90 -12.85 -20.72
N VAL A 92 3.88 -11.75 -21.49
CA VAL A 92 2.92 -11.52 -22.59
C VAL A 92 2.93 -12.69 -23.56
N ASP A 93 1.75 -13.23 -23.89
CA ASP A 93 1.60 -14.28 -24.88
C ASP A 93 2.17 -13.80 -26.25
N PRO A 94 3.20 -14.46 -26.80
CA PRO A 94 3.81 -14.07 -28.07
C PRO A 94 2.83 -14.07 -29.26
N MET A 95 1.72 -14.83 -29.16
CA MET A 95 0.68 -14.86 -30.19
C MET A 95 -0.30 -13.68 -30.09
N PHE A 96 -0.28 -12.95 -28.98
CA PHE A 96 -1.14 -11.80 -28.77
C PHE A 96 -0.54 -10.56 -29.44
N LYS A 97 -1.26 -10.00 -30.42
CA LYS A 97 -0.79 -8.81 -31.14
C LYS A 97 -0.81 -7.58 -30.22
N PRO A 98 0.27 -6.78 -30.19
CA PRO A 98 0.30 -5.53 -29.45
C PRO A 98 -0.85 -4.60 -29.81
N VAL A 99 -1.40 -3.92 -28.80
CA VAL A 99 -2.51 -2.99 -28.97
C VAL A 99 -2.02 -1.56 -28.70
N SER A 100 -2.23 -0.70 -29.68
CA SER A 100 -2.04 0.74 -29.54
C SER A 100 -3.40 1.44 -29.44
N GLN A 101 -3.76 1.89 -28.24
CA GLN A 101 -5.02 2.58 -28.00
C GLN A 101 -5.03 3.97 -28.65
N LYS A 102 -6.18 4.39 -29.16
CA LYS A 102 -6.37 5.75 -29.66
C LYS A 102 -6.25 6.75 -28.50
N ARG A 103 -5.44 7.79 -28.67
CA ARG A 103 -5.23 8.84 -27.66
C ARG A 103 -6.57 9.46 -27.24
N ARG A 104 -6.79 9.56 -25.93
CA ARG A 104 -7.93 10.27 -25.31
C ARG A 104 -7.63 11.77 -25.19
N SER A 105 -8.67 12.59 -25.33
CA SER A 105 -8.59 14.03 -25.08
C SER A 105 -9.10 14.36 -23.69
N PHE A 106 -8.41 15.29 -23.02
CA PHE A 106 -8.78 15.82 -21.72
C PHE A 106 -9.06 17.33 -21.79
N ASN A 107 -9.57 17.91 -20.70
CA ASN A 107 -9.64 19.36 -20.51
C ASN A 107 -8.32 19.86 -19.87
N ASN A 108 -8.11 21.17 -19.83
CA ASN A 108 -6.86 21.77 -19.34
C ASN A 108 -6.51 21.35 -17.90
N GLU A 109 -7.48 21.41 -16.98
CA GLU A 109 -7.29 20.99 -15.57
C GLU A 109 -6.71 19.57 -15.46
N ARG A 110 -7.20 18.64 -16.29
CA ARG A 110 -6.72 17.26 -16.30
C ARG A 110 -5.35 17.13 -16.95
N TYR A 111 -5.07 17.90 -18.00
CA TYR A 111 -3.73 17.91 -18.60
C TYR A 111 -2.68 18.45 -17.62
N GLU A 112 -2.98 19.49 -16.86
CA GLU A 112 -2.10 20.00 -15.81
C GLU A 112 -1.84 18.97 -14.72
N ALA A 113 -2.88 18.23 -14.31
CA ALA A 113 -2.74 17.14 -13.34
C ALA A 113 -1.85 16.00 -13.88
N ILE A 114 -2.01 15.63 -15.17
CA ILE A 114 -1.15 14.63 -15.83
C ILE A 114 0.28 15.13 -15.89
N ALA A 115 0.51 16.34 -16.40
CA ALA A 115 1.84 16.92 -16.53
C ALA A 115 2.58 16.96 -15.18
N THR A 116 1.89 17.41 -14.13
CA THR A 116 2.42 17.43 -12.76
C THR A 116 2.85 16.05 -12.29
N GLU A 117 2.08 15.01 -12.59
CA GLU A 117 2.38 13.64 -12.18
C GLU A 117 3.51 13.03 -13.02
N ILE A 118 3.59 13.35 -14.31
CA ILE A 118 4.67 12.90 -15.20
C ILE A 118 6.03 13.45 -14.76
N ASP A 119 6.13 14.75 -14.49
CA ASP A 119 7.39 15.36 -14.04
C ASP A 119 7.91 14.71 -12.75
N LYS A 120 6.95 14.41 -11.88
CA LYS A 120 7.12 13.72 -10.61
C LYS A 120 7.66 12.29 -10.78
N LEU A 121 7.04 11.48 -11.63
CA LEU A 121 7.48 10.11 -11.95
C LEU A 121 8.83 10.09 -12.69
N LEU A 122 9.08 11.06 -13.57
CA LEU A 122 10.38 11.23 -14.25
C LEU A 122 11.48 11.59 -13.27
N LYS A 123 11.22 12.54 -12.36
CA LYS A 123 12.18 12.95 -11.32
C LYS A 123 12.56 11.80 -10.40
N ALA A 124 11.61 10.91 -10.09
CA ALA A 124 11.87 9.69 -9.32
C ALA A 124 12.53 8.57 -10.15
N GLY A 125 12.63 8.72 -11.47
CA GLY A 125 13.18 7.69 -12.36
C GLY A 125 12.28 6.46 -12.52
N PHE A 126 11.00 6.55 -12.16
CA PHE A 126 10.03 5.44 -12.25
C PHE A 126 9.54 5.22 -13.67
N ILE A 127 9.55 6.28 -14.48
CA ILE A 127 9.25 6.22 -15.90
C ILE A 127 10.40 6.80 -16.71
N ARG A 128 10.43 6.48 -18.00
CA ARG A 128 11.32 7.08 -18.99
C ARG A 128 10.57 7.37 -20.28
N ASN A 129 11.10 8.30 -21.08
CA ASN A 129 10.63 8.48 -22.46
C ASN A 129 10.84 7.20 -23.27
N LEU A 130 9.93 6.95 -24.20
CA LEU A 130 9.99 5.84 -25.14
C LEU A 130 9.74 6.37 -26.54
N ASP A 131 10.73 6.23 -27.42
CA ASP A 131 10.66 6.75 -28.80
C ASP A 131 9.84 5.85 -29.73
N TYR A 132 9.93 4.54 -29.54
CA TYR A 132 9.26 3.53 -30.36
C TYR A 132 8.47 2.58 -29.47
N ASN A 133 7.18 2.42 -29.77
CA ASN A 133 6.27 1.63 -28.97
C ASN A 133 5.44 0.68 -29.86
N GLU A 134 5.25 -0.55 -29.40
CA GLU A 134 4.32 -1.50 -29.99
C GLU A 134 3.00 -1.54 -29.21
N TRP A 135 3.10 -1.42 -27.89
CA TRP A 135 1.99 -1.25 -26.97
C TRP A 135 1.73 0.24 -26.75
N LEU A 136 0.47 0.64 -26.55
CA LEU A 136 0.16 2.01 -26.13
C LEU A 136 -1.13 2.04 -25.31
N SER A 137 -1.01 2.34 -24.03
CA SER A 137 -2.13 2.54 -23.12
C SER A 137 -2.46 4.02 -22.92
N ASN A 138 -3.72 4.34 -22.68
CA ASN A 138 -4.11 5.70 -22.28
C ASN A 138 -3.95 5.90 -20.77
N VAL A 139 -3.72 7.16 -20.39
CA VAL A 139 -3.90 7.60 -19.01
C VAL A 139 -5.38 7.71 -18.66
N VAL A 140 -5.72 7.41 -17.41
CA VAL A 140 -7.04 7.60 -16.81
C VAL A 140 -6.87 8.42 -15.53
N LEU A 141 -7.74 9.40 -15.35
CA LEU A 141 -7.77 10.21 -14.13
C LEU A 141 -8.97 9.86 -13.28
N VAL A 142 -8.72 9.57 -12.01
CA VAL A 142 -9.75 9.28 -11.00
C VAL A 142 -9.68 10.34 -9.92
N LYS A 143 -10.81 10.88 -9.46
CA LYS A 143 -10.82 11.77 -8.29
C LYS A 143 -10.71 10.94 -7.01
N LYS A 144 -9.76 11.29 -6.15
CA LYS A 144 -9.68 10.79 -4.78
C LYS A 144 -10.80 11.42 -3.93
N LYS A 145 -11.04 10.86 -2.74
CA LYS A 145 -12.02 11.37 -1.76
C LYS A 145 -11.73 12.81 -1.32
N ASP A 146 -10.47 13.23 -1.35
CA ASP A 146 -10.00 14.58 -1.03
C ASP A 146 -10.12 15.57 -2.21
N GLY A 147 -10.67 15.14 -3.35
CA GLY A 147 -10.87 15.96 -4.54
C GLY A 147 -9.69 16.01 -5.52
N ARG A 148 -8.52 15.48 -5.16
CA ARG A 148 -7.35 15.49 -6.06
C ARG A 148 -7.43 14.43 -7.15
N TRP A 149 -6.78 14.72 -8.28
CA TRP A 149 -6.64 13.77 -9.37
C TRP A 149 -5.59 12.70 -9.06
N ARG A 150 -5.92 11.44 -9.37
CA ARG A 150 -5.03 10.28 -9.39
C ARG A 150 -4.83 9.86 -10.83
N MET A 151 -3.57 9.79 -11.27
CA MET A 151 -3.20 9.20 -12.54
C MET A 151 -3.15 7.67 -12.43
N CYS A 152 -3.82 7.00 -13.36
CA CYS A 152 -3.76 5.56 -13.61
C CYS A 152 -3.46 5.34 -15.09
N VAL A 153 -2.99 4.15 -15.45
CA VAL A 153 -2.79 3.75 -16.85
C VAL A 153 -3.73 2.61 -17.17
N ASP A 154 -4.46 2.73 -18.28
CA ASP A 154 -5.42 1.74 -18.75
C ASP A 154 -4.69 0.56 -19.40
N PHE A 155 -4.15 -0.33 -18.57
CA PHE A 155 -3.50 -1.57 -19.00
C PHE A 155 -4.49 -2.67 -19.39
N THR A 156 -5.77 -2.37 -19.66
CA THR A 156 -6.79 -3.39 -19.95
C THR A 156 -6.37 -4.34 -21.07
N ASP A 157 -5.82 -3.83 -22.18
CA ASP A 157 -5.44 -4.67 -23.32
C ASP A 157 -4.14 -5.43 -23.07
N LEU A 158 -3.16 -4.79 -22.43
CA LEU A 158 -1.93 -5.46 -21.99
C LEU A 158 -2.25 -6.61 -21.02
N ASN A 159 -3.14 -6.37 -20.07
CA ASN A 159 -3.58 -7.37 -19.09
C ASN A 159 -4.31 -8.54 -19.74
N LYS A 160 -5.04 -8.35 -20.86
CA LYS A 160 -5.65 -9.47 -21.59
C LYS A 160 -4.59 -10.38 -22.20
N ALA A 161 -3.48 -9.81 -22.66
CA ALA A 161 -2.35 -10.53 -23.27
C ALA A 161 -1.47 -11.27 -22.25
N CYS A 162 -1.53 -10.87 -20.97
CA CYS A 162 -0.79 -11.54 -19.91
C CYS A 162 -1.56 -12.77 -19.41
N PRO A 163 -0.95 -13.98 -19.40
CA PRO A 163 -1.53 -15.13 -18.72
C PRO A 163 -1.67 -14.82 -17.22
N LYS A 164 -2.74 -15.34 -16.60
CA LYS A 164 -2.98 -15.12 -15.17
C LYS A 164 -1.99 -15.94 -14.35
N ASP A 165 -1.20 -15.28 -13.49
CA ASP A 165 -0.44 -15.97 -12.46
C ASP A 165 -1.42 -16.48 -11.38
N SER A 166 -1.44 -17.79 -11.18
CA SER A 166 -2.29 -18.46 -10.18
C SER A 166 -1.56 -18.67 -8.86
N PHE A 167 -0.56 -17.83 -8.55
CA PHE A 167 0.13 -17.86 -7.27
C PHE A 167 -0.86 -17.80 -6.10
N PRO A 168 -0.76 -18.72 -5.12
CA PRO A 168 -1.71 -18.77 -4.01
C PRO A 168 -1.55 -17.55 -3.12
N LEU A 169 -2.65 -16.81 -2.94
CA LEU A 169 -2.74 -15.79 -1.90
C LEU A 169 -3.27 -16.43 -0.60
N PRO A 170 -2.80 -15.98 0.58
CA PRO A 170 -3.33 -16.44 1.85
C PRO A 170 -4.85 -16.19 1.94
N ARG A 171 -5.55 -17.03 2.72
CA ARG A 171 -6.97 -16.80 3.00
C ARG A 171 -7.10 -15.70 4.04
N ILE A 172 -7.86 -14.65 3.72
CA ILE A 172 -8.07 -13.50 4.60
C ILE A 172 -8.59 -13.95 5.98
N ASP A 173 -9.59 -14.83 6.03
CA ASP A 173 -10.17 -15.30 7.29
C ASP A 173 -9.12 -15.93 8.21
N GLN A 174 -8.18 -16.71 7.65
CA GLN A 174 -7.10 -17.35 8.43
C GLN A 174 -6.11 -16.32 8.98
N LEU A 175 -5.76 -15.30 8.19
CA LEU A 175 -4.85 -14.24 8.63
C LEU A 175 -5.47 -13.40 9.77
N VAL A 176 -6.77 -13.11 9.65
CA VAL A 176 -7.51 -12.35 10.66
C VAL A 176 -7.66 -13.19 11.93
N ASP A 177 -8.04 -14.46 11.83
CA ASP A 177 -8.10 -15.43 12.95
C ASP A 177 -6.77 -15.54 13.69
N ALA A 178 -5.67 -15.66 12.94
CA ALA A 178 -4.34 -15.77 13.52
C ALA A 178 -3.92 -14.48 14.26
N THR A 179 -4.52 -13.34 13.95
CA THR A 179 -4.21 -12.04 14.56
C THR A 179 -4.91 -11.83 15.90
N SER A 180 -6.02 -12.53 16.15
CA SER A 180 -6.73 -12.43 17.41
C SER A 180 -5.89 -12.96 18.59
N GLY A 181 -6.20 -12.53 19.82
CA GLY A 181 -5.50 -13.00 21.02
C GLY A 181 -4.14 -12.35 21.29
N HIS A 182 -3.67 -11.46 20.41
CA HIS A 182 -2.40 -10.75 20.56
C HIS A 182 -2.61 -9.44 21.31
N GLU A 183 -1.74 -9.15 22.28
CA GLU A 183 -1.81 -7.94 23.10
C GLU A 183 -1.40 -6.70 22.32
N LEU A 184 -0.34 -6.79 21.52
CA LEU A 184 0.17 -5.68 20.72
C LEU A 184 0.29 -6.03 19.23
N LEU A 185 -0.07 -5.05 18.42
CA LEU A 185 -0.10 -5.07 16.97
C LEU A 185 0.70 -3.89 16.43
N SER A 186 1.38 -4.09 15.30
CA SER A 186 2.04 -3.03 14.54
C SER A 186 1.70 -3.16 13.07
N PHE A 187 0.93 -2.20 12.57
CA PHE A 187 0.50 -2.12 11.19
C PHE A 187 1.55 -1.37 10.38
N MET A 188 1.97 -1.97 9.27
CA MET A 188 3.01 -1.43 8.40
C MET A 188 2.51 -1.38 6.97
N ASP A 189 2.90 -0.33 6.28
CA ASP A 189 2.61 -0.09 4.86
C ASP A 189 3.91 0.27 4.16
N ALA A 190 4.15 -0.33 2.99
CA ALA A 190 5.33 -0.04 2.21
C ALA A 190 5.14 1.26 1.42
N TYR A 191 6.13 2.16 1.50
CA TYR A 191 6.09 3.42 0.75
C TYR A 191 6.06 3.13 -0.75
N SER A 192 4.99 3.53 -1.44
CA SER A 192 4.80 3.22 -2.86
C SER A 192 5.12 1.76 -3.20
N GLY A 193 4.65 0.80 -2.39
CA GLY A 193 5.18 -0.57 -2.35
C GLY A 193 5.45 -1.23 -3.72
N TYR A 194 4.49 -1.20 -4.65
CA TYR A 194 4.69 -1.79 -5.98
C TYR A 194 5.85 -1.16 -6.75
N ASN A 195 6.03 0.16 -6.63
CA ASN A 195 7.09 0.91 -7.28
C ASN A 195 8.49 0.63 -6.68
N GLN A 196 8.60 -0.10 -5.57
CA GLN A 196 9.88 -0.60 -5.08
C GLN A 196 10.37 -1.82 -5.87
N ILE A 197 9.49 -2.53 -6.58
CA ILE A 197 9.84 -3.68 -7.41
C ILE A 197 10.16 -3.19 -8.82
N ARG A 198 11.29 -3.59 -9.38
CA ARG A 198 11.67 -3.27 -10.76
C ARG A 198 10.85 -4.07 -11.77
N MET A 199 10.53 -3.45 -12.90
CA MET A 199 10.13 -4.20 -14.09
C MET A 199 11.32 -5.00 -14.60
N ASN A 200 11.06 -6.16 -15.21
CA ASN A 200 12.04 -6.79 -16.07
C ASN A 200 12.30 -5.88 -17.29
N GLU A 201 13.56 -5.69 -17.64
CA GLU A 201 14.00 -4.76 -18.70
C GLU A 201 13.31 -5.05 -20.05
N ASP A 202 13.11 -6.33 -20.39
CA ASP A 202 12.47 -6.78 -21.62
C ASP A 202 10.96 -6.45 -21.68
N ASP A 203 10.35 -6.19 -20.51
CA ASP A 203 8.92 -5.93 -20.35
C ASP A 203 8.60 -4.45 -20.11
N GLU A 204 9.59 -3.60 -19.78
CA GLU A 204 9.38 -2.17 -19.53
C GLU A 204 8.62 -1.49 -20.67
N ALA A 205 9.09 -1.65 -21.92
CA ALA A 205 8.53 -0.99 -23.09
C ALA A 205 7.07 -1.40 -23.37
N LYS A 206 6.63 -2.56 -22.88
CA LYS A 206 5.24 -3.03 -23.04
C LYS A 206 4.26 -2.27 -22.13
N THR A 207 4.77 -1.62 -21.07
CA THR A 207 3.99 -0.73 -20.19
C THR A 207 3.82 0.68 -20.75
N ALA A 208 4.11 0.88 -22.05
CA ALA A 208 4.05 2.18 -22.70
C ALA A 208 2.66 2.83 -22.60
N PHE A 209 2.65 4.13 -22.29
CA PHE A 209 1.44 4.93 -22.20
C PHE A 209 1.63 6.32 -22.82
N ILE A 210 0.53 6.85 -23.37
CA ILE A 210 0.52 8.13 -24.09
C ILE A 210 -0.04 9.27 -23.23
N THR A 211 0.63 10.41 -23.28
CA THR A 211 0.16 11.70 -22.77
C THR A 211 0.16 12.76 -23.88
N ASP A 212 -0.18 13.99 -23.54
CA ASP A 212 -0.03 15.14 -24.44
C ASP A 212 1.43 15.58 -24.63
N ARG A 213 2.33 15.19 -23.71
CA ARG A 213 3.75 15.57 -23.72
C ARG A 213 4.67 14.52 -24.34
N GLY A 214 4.20 13.28 -24.50
CA GLY A 214 4.99 12.21 -25.10
C GLY A 214 4.48 10.81 -24.77
N VAL A 215 5.31 9.83 -25.10
CA VAL A 215 5.10 8.42 -24.75
C VAL A 215 6.15 8.03 -23.71
N TYR A 216 5.69 7.37 -22.65
CA TYR A 216 6.52 6.96 -21.53
C TYR A 216 6.29 5.49 -21.22
N CYS A 217 7.25 4.83 -20.59
CA CYS A 217 7.07 3.49 -20.04
C CYS A 217 7.64 3.41 -18.62
N TYR A 218 7.14 2.47 -17.83
CA TYR A 218 7.55 2.24 -16.45
C TYR A 218 8.82 1.38 -16.36
N ARG A 219 9.72 1.78 -15.47
CA ARG A 219 10.93 1.05 -15.03
C ARG A 219 10.72 0.25 -13.74
N VAL A 220 9.73 0.66 -12.96
CA VAL A 220 9.28 0.01 -11.73
C VAL A 220 7.86 -0.49 -11.92
N MET A 221 7.47 -1.54 -11.22
CA MET A 221 6.16 -2.17 -11.40
C MET A 221 5.04 -1.16 -11.11
N PRO A 222 4.24 -0.76 -12.13
CA PRO A 222 3.12 0.13 -11.91
C PRO A 222 1.93 -0.61 -11.28
N PHE A 223 1.00 0.19 -10.78
CA PHE A 223 -0.33 -0.30 -10.41
C PHE A 223 -1.09 -0.82 -11.64
N ASP A 224 -2.21 -1.49 -11.39
CA ASP A 224 -3.18 -1.94 -12.40
C ASP A 224 -2.69 -3.05 -13.35
N LEU A 225 -1.47 -3.57 -13.17
CA LEU A 225 -1.02 -4.79 -13.85
C LEU A 225 -1.65 -6.05 -13.24
N LYS A 226 -2.11 -6.95 -14.11
CA LYS A 226 -2.86 -8.18 -13.76
C LYS A 226 -2.19 -9.01 -12.66
N ASN A 227 -0.86 -9.16 -12.73
CA ASN A 227 -0.10 -10.06 -11.87
C ASN A 227 0.76 -9.32 -10.83
N ALA A 228 0.54 -8.01 -10.62
CA ALA A 228 1.31 -7.22 -9.65
C ALA A 228 1.17 -7.77 -8.22
N GLY A 229 -0.06 -8.09 -7.80
CA GLY A 229 -0.32 -8.65 -6.47
C GLY A 229 0.36 -10.01 -6.23
N ALA A 230 0.40 -10.88 -7.25
CA ALA A 230 1.11 -12.16 -7.16
C ALA A 230 2.63 -11.97 -7.01
N THR A 231 3.20 -11.02 -7.77
CA THR A 231 4.63 -10.67 -7.67
C THR A 231 4.95 -10.13 -6.28
N TYR A 232 4.12 -9.21 -5.78
CA TYR A 232 4.30 -8.64 -4.45
C TYR A 232 4.15 -9.69 -3.35
N GLN A 233 3.18 -10.60 -3.46
CA GLN A 233 3.05 -11.68 -2.48
C GLN A 233 4.28 -12.62 -2.49
N ARG A 234 4.85 -12.93 -3.66
CA ARG A 234 6.11 -13.71 -3.74
C ARG A 234 7.27 -12.97 -3.05
N LEU A 235 7.35 -11.64 -3.19
CA LEU A 235 8.35 -10.82 -2.52
C LEU A 235 8.23 -10.94 -1.00
N VAL A 236 7.05 -10.64 -0.44
CA VAL A 236 6.87 -10.65 1.03
C VAL A 236 7.02 -12.06 1.60
N ASN A 237 6.58 -13.10 0.89
CA ASN A 237 6.83 -14.49 1.29
C ASN A 237 8.32 -14.83 1.32
N ARG A 238 9.12 -14.25 0.43
CA ARG A 238 10.58 -14.44 0.40
C ARG A 238 11.28 -13.67 1.51
N ILE A 239 10.94 -12.40 1.69
CA ILE A 239 11.57 -11.53 2.71
C ILE A 239 11.23 -12.03 4.12
N PHE A 240 9.96 -12.31 4.39
CA PHE A 240 9.44 -12.58 5.74
C PHE A 240 9.18 -14.07 6.00
N ALA A 241 9.81 -14.97 5.24
CA ALA A 241 9.59 -16.42 5.32
C ALA A 241 9.70 -16.98 6.75
N SER A 242 10.60 -16.42 7.59
CA SER A 242 10.81 -16.86 8.98
C SER A 242 9.80 -16.32 9.99
N GLU A 243 9.10 -15.24 9.64
CA GLU A 243 8.21 -14.48 10.53
C GLU A 243 6.73 -14.71 10.22
N ILE A 244 6.38 -14.94 8.95
CA ILE A 244 5.00 -15.17 8.51
C ILE A 244 4.38 -16.35 9.27
N GLY A 245 3.18 -16.13 9.81
CA GLY A 245 2.42 -17.09 10.62
C GLY A 245 2.86 -17.20 12.08
N ARG A 246 4.04 -16.68 12.44
CA ARG A 246 4.56 -16.71 13.82
C ARG A 246 4.36 -15.38 14.52
N THR A 247 5.00 -14.36 13.99
CA THR A 247 5.10 -13.00 14.56
C THR A 247 4.59 -11.96 13.58
N MET A 248 4.36 -12.36 12.32
CA MET A 248 3.92 -11.48 11.25
C MET A 248 2.80 -12.14 10.43
N GLU A 249 1.86 -11.33 9.96
CA GLU A 249 0.89 -11.69 8.92
C GLU A 249 1.00 -10.70 7.78
N VAL A 250 0.95 -11.20 6.54
CA VAL A 250 1.07 -10.35 5.35
C VAL A 250 0.09 -10.80 4.28
N TYR A 251 -0.65 -9.83 3.75
CA TYR A 251 -1.48 -10.00 2.57
C TYR A 251 -1.14 -8.90 1.57
N VAL A 252 -0.41 -9.26 0.53
CA VAL A 252 0.12 -8.30 -0.45
C VAL A 252 0.84 -7.17 0.29
N ASP A 253 0.32 -5.95 0.27
CA ASP A 253 0.88 -4.75 0.88
C ASP A 253 0.46 -4.50 2.33
N ASP A 254 -0.59 -5.18 2.82
CA ASP A 254 -1.04 -5.10 4.21
C ASP A 254 -0.14 -5.99 5.10
N MET A 255 0.78 -5.36 5.83
CA MET A 255 1.72 -6.04 6.72
C MET A 255 1.39 -5.77 8.20
N LEU A 256 1.46 -6.82 9.01
CA LEU A 256 1.15 -6.76 10.44
C LEU A 256 2.15 -7.57 11.25
N THR A 257 2.84 -6.95 12.20
CA THR A 257 3.56 -7.65 13.26
C THR A 257 2.67 -7.76 14.49
N LYS A 258 2.57 -8.94 15.08
CA LYS A 258 1.71 -9.24 16.22
C LYS A 258 2.50 -9.90 17.34
N SER A 259 2.12 -9.68 18.58
CA SER A 259 2.79 -10.28 19.75
C SER A 259 1.81 -10.63 20.85
N VAL A 260 1.96 -11.83 21.39
CA VAL A 260 1.07 -12.37 22.42
C VAL A 260 1.16 -11.54 23.70
N THR A 261 2.37 -11.09 24.06
CA THR A 261 2.61 -10.20 25.19
C THR A 261 3.27 -8.89 24.74
N ALA A 262 3.08 -7.83 25.51
CA ALA A 262 3.67 -6.53 25.26
C ALA A 262 5.21 -6.57 25.23
N GLU A 263 5.85 -7.31 26.14
CA GLU A 263 7.31 -7.42 26.24
C GLU A 263 7.93 -8.15 25.05
N GLY A 264 7.17 -9.06 24.42
CA GLY A 264 7.60 -9.75 23.21
C GLY A 264 7.57 -8.87 21.95
N HIS A 265 6.91 -7.72 22.00
CA HIS A 265 6.62 -6.94 20.80
C HIS A 265 7.83 -6.27 20.17
N VAL A 266 8.66 -5.61 20.98
CA VAL A 266 9.87 -4.93 20.50
C VAL A 266 10.88 -5.93 19.88
N PRO A 267 11.16 -7.10 20.48
CA PRO A 267 11.96 -8.14 19.84
C PRO A 267 11.40 -8.63 18.48
N ASN A 268 10.09 -8.86 18.39
CA ASN A 268 9.45 -9.33 17.16
C ASN A 268 9.52 -8.27 16.04
N LEU A 269 9.30 -7.00 16.38
CA LEU A 269 9.49 -5.88 15.46
C LEU A 269 10.93 -5.75 15.00
N ARG A 270 11.91 -5.92 15.91
CA ARG A 270 13.33 -5.88 15.55
C ARG A 270 13.67 -6.90 14.46
N ASN A 271 13.19 -8.14 14.59
CA ASN A 271 13.39 -9.17 13.55
C ASN A 271 12.82 -8.72 12.20
N THR A 272 11.60 -8.17 12.22
CA THR A 272 10.93 -7.66 11.03
C THR A 272 11.72 -6.49 10.40
N PHE A 273 12.19 -5.55 11.22
CA PHE A 273 12.94 -4.38 10.77
C PHE A 273 14.32 -4.74 10.22
N MET A 274 14.97 -5.76 10.78
CA MET A 274 16.22 -6.29 10.23
C MET A 274 16.01 -6.82 8.81
N LEU A 275 14.92 -7.54 8.54
CA LEU A 275 14.58 -8.03 7.21
C LEU A 275 14.25 -6.87 6.25
N LEU A 276 13.44 -5.89 6.68
CA LEU A 276 13.17 -4.68 5.89
C LEU A 276 14.46 -3.95 5.50
N ARG A 277 15.38 -3.75 6.46
CA ARG A 277 16.68 -3.12 6.22
C ARG A 277 17.54 -3.96 5.28
N GLN A 278 17.63 -5.27 5.50
CA GLN A 278 18.44 -6.20 4.70
C GLN A 278 18.03 -6.18 3.22
N TYR A 279 16.72 -6.21 2.95
CA TYR A 279 16.18 -6.21 1.58
C TYR A 279 15.89 -4.79 1.04
N GLN A 280 16.25 -3.75 1.82
CA GLN A 280 16.07 -2.35 1.48
C GLN A 280 14.61 -1.95 1.17
N MET A 281 13.66 -2.68 1.74
CA MET A 281 12.24 -2.38 1.62
C MET A 281 11.89 -1.19 2.52
N ARG A 282 11.28 -0.15 1.94
CA ARG A 282 10.95 1.10 2.64
C ARG A 282 9.51 1.13 3.11
N LEU A 283 9.31 1.52 4.37
CA LEU A 283 8.00 1.75 4.96
C LEU A 283 7.54 3.20 4.78
N ASN A 284 6.23 3.40 4.74
CA ASN A 284 5.60 4.70 4.79
C ASN A 284 5.32 5.09 6.25
N PRO A 285 6.08 6.04 6.83
CA PRO A 285 5.95 6.36 8.25
C PRO A 285 4.57 6.95 8.62
N MET A 286 3.92 7.64 7.69
CA MET A 286 2.60 8.26 7.90
C MET A 286 1.45 7.26 7.86
N LYS A 287 1.72 6.07 7.31
CA LYS A 287 0.76 4.96 7.22
C LYS A 287 1.10 3.81 8.15
N CYS A 288 2.23 3.83 8.85
CA CYS A 288 2.50 2.82 9.86
C CYS A 288 1.90 3.25 11.21
N ALA A 289 1.49 2.29 12.01
CA ALA A 289 1.12 2.48 13.40
C ALA A 289 1.74 1.38 14.25
N PHE A 290 2.54 1.75 15.24
CA PHE A 290 3.35 0.81 16.01
C PHE A 290 2.86 0.65 17.45
N GLY A 291 2.77 -0.60 17.91
CA GLY A 291 2.46 -0.95 19.30
C GLY A 291 1.06 -0.52 19.73
N VAL A 292 0.04 -0.87 18.95
CA VAL A 292 -1.37 -0.59 19.26
C VAL A 292 -2.06 -1.86 19.78
N SER A 293 -3.07 -1.70 20.65
CA SER A 293 -3.83 -2.84 21.19
C SER A 293 -4.90 -3.38 20.23
N SER A 294 -5.28 -2.59 19.24
CA SER A 294 -6.38 -2.91 18.31
C SER A 294 -6.32 -2.07 17.02
N GLY A 295 -6.87 -2.61 15.94
CA GLY A 295 -7.00 -1.92 14.66
C GLY A 295 -7.69 -2.79 13.60
N LYS A 296 -8.02 -2.19 12.47
CA LYS A 296 -8.63 -2.81 11.31
C LYS A 296 -7.61 -3.47 10.36
N PHE A 297 -7.48 -4.79 10.41
CA PHE A 297 -6.68 -5.56 9.44
C PHE A 297 -7.57 -6.16 8.34
N LEU A 298 -7.23 -5.96 7.06
CA LEU A 298 -7.98 -6.49 5.91
C LEU A 298 -9.51 -6.21 5.96
N GLY A 299 -9.89 -5.09 6.57
CA GLY A 299 -11.28 -4.68 6.73
C GLY A 299 -12.03 -5.34 7.89
N PHE A 300 -11.34 -5.98 8.83
CA PHE A 300 -11.86 -6.57 10.07
C PHE A 300 -11.20 -5.90 11.28
N MET A 301 -11.98 -5.62 12.33
CA MET A 301 -11.43 -5.07 13.56
C MET A 301 -10.80 -6.20 14.38
N VAL A 302 -9.50 -6.12 14.61
CA VAL A 302 -8.72 -7.11 15.37
C VAL A 302 -8.26 -6.50 16.70
N HIS A 303 -8.39 -7.27 17.78
CA HIS A 303 -7.91 -6.92 19.10
C HIS A 303 -7.70 -8.17 19.95
N GLN A 304 -7.12 -8.01 21.14
CA GLN A 304 -6.78 -9.13 22.02
C GLN A 304 -7.98 -10.06 22.36
N ARG A 305 -9.21 -9.53 22.45
CA ARG A 305 -10.38 -10.33 22.88
C ARG A 305 -11.06 -11.08 21.74
N GLY A 306 -10.75 -10.75 20.48
CA GLY A 306 -11.50 -11.31 19.35
C GLY A 306 -11.32 -10.56 18.05
N ILE A 307 -12.19 -10.92 17.11
CA ILE A 307 -12.38 -10.24 15.83
C ILE A 307 -13.79 -9.70 15.83
N GLU A 308 -13.93 -8.42 15.55
CA GLU A 308 -15.22 -7.76 15.41
C GLU A 308 -15.44 -7.36 13.94
N ALA A 309 -16.69 -7.46 13.50
CA ALA A 309 -17.08 -6.97 12.20
C ALA A 309 -16.86 -5.45 12.14
N ASN A 310 -16.28 -4.96 11.05
CA ASN A 310 -15.97 -3.54 10.89
C ASN A 310 -17.25 -2.68 11.06
N PRO A 311 -17.26 -1.72 12.01
CA PRO A 311 -18.40 -0.83 12.24
C PRO A 311 -18.90 -0.12 10.97
N ASP A 312 -18.02 0.23 10.04
CA ASP A 312 -18.40 0.87 8.77
C ASP A 312 -19.20 -0.07 7.86
N LYS A 313 -18.81 -1.35 7.80
CA LYS A 313 -19.53 -2.36 7.01
C LYS A 313 -20.88 -2.67 7.66
N ILE A 314 -20.92 -2.75 9.00
CA ILE A 314 -22.17 -2.90 9.75
C ILE A 314 -23.11 -1.72 9.47
N LYS A 315 -22.59 -0.50 9.55
CA LYS A 315 -23.35 0.72 9.28
C LYS A 315 -23.89 0.76 7.84
N ALA A 316 -23.07 0.39 6.85
CA ALA A 316 -23.51 0.31 5.46
C ALA A 316 -24.66 -0.71 5.25
N VAL A 317 -24.65 -1.82 5.98
CA VAL A 317 -25.75 -2.81 5.96
C VAL A 317 -26.99 -2.30 6.68
N ILE A 318 -26.84 -1.62 7.82
CA ILE A 318 -27.96 -1.04 8.58
C ILE A 318 -28.64 0.10 7.77
N GLU A 319 -27.85 0.90 7.07
CA GLU A 319 -28.32 2.02 6.25
C GLU A 319 -28.80 1.58 4.85
N LEU A 320 -28.71 0.29 4.53
CA LEU A 320 -29.10 -0.24 3.23
C LEU A 320 -30.61 -0.11 3.03
N GLN A 321 -31.02 0.73 2.07
CA GLN A 321 -32.43 0.91 1.72
C GLN A 321 -32.99 -0.35 1.05
N PRO A 322 -34.26 -0.73 1.31
CA PRO A 322 -34.89 -1.86 0.64
C PRO A 322 -34.85 -1.68 -0.90
N PRO A 323 -34.45 -2.72 -1.65
CA PRO A 323 -34.32 -2.63 -3.09
C PRO A 323 -35.68 -2.33 -3.72
N ARG A 324 -35.72 -1.34 -4.62
CA ARG A 324 -36.98 -0.92 -5.28
C ARG A 324 -37.21 -1.63 -6.61
N LYS A 325 -36.19 -2.32 -7.16
CA LYS A 325 -36.27 -3.09 -8.43
C LYS A 325 -35.53 -4.42 -8.33
N ALA A 326 -35.93 -5.39 -9.15
CA ALA A 326 -35.34 -6.74 -9.16
C ALA A 326 -33.84 -6.80 -9.56
N LYS A 327 -33.33 -5.77 -10.26
CA LYS A 327 -31.88 -5.64 -10.53
C LYS A 327 -31.09 -5.16 -9.29
N ASP A 328 -31.75 -4.50 -8.36
CA ASP A 328 -31.12 -3.99 -7.14
C ASP A 328 -30.91 -5.11 -6.11
N THR A 329 -31.77 -6.14 -6.13
CA THR A 329 -31.63 -7.34 -5.28
C THR A 329 -30.38 -8.16 -5.61
N GLU A 330 -29.92 -8.17 -6.85
CA GLU A 330 -28.76 -8.95 -7.28
C GLU A 330 -27.44 -8.25 -6.92
N THR A 331 -27.41 -6.92 -7.05
CA THR A 331 -26.30 -6.07 -6.59
C THR A 331 -26.17 -6.08 -5.06
N GLN A 332 -27.28 -5.97 -4.33
CA GLN A 332 -27.26 -5.99 -2.86
C GLN A 332 -26.79 -7.33 -2.28
N ARG A 333 -27.12 -8.47 -2.91
CA ARG A 333 -26.61 -9.79 -2.50
C ARG A 333 -25.10 -9.95 -2.69
N HIS A 334 -24.52 -9.23 -3.65
CA HIS A 334 -23.09 -9.25 -3.91
C HIS A 334 -22.30 -8.35 -2.96
N ASP A 335 -22.89 -7.22 -2.53
CA ASP A 335 -22.31 -6.27 -1.57
C ASP A 335 -22.46 -6.71 -0.11
N SER A 336 -23.45 -7.56 0.22
CA SER A 336 -23.75 -8.05 1.57
C SER A 336 -23.20 -9.46 1.86
N GLY A 337 -22.02 -9.79 1.32
CA GLY A 337 -21.34 -11.08 1.55
C GLY A 337 -21.40 -11.54 3.03
N PRO A 338 -21.34 -12.86 3.30
CA PRO A 338 -21.73 -13.43 4.58
C PRO A 338 -21.00 -12.74 5.74
N VAL A 339 -21.75 -12.11 6.64
CA VAL A 339 -21.26 -11.56 7.89
C VAL A 339 -21.13 -12.73 8.87
N PRO A 340 -19.93 -13.18 9.25
CA PRO A 340 -19.79 -14.28 10.20
C PRO A 340 -20.12 -13.74 11.59
N ILE A 341 -21.34 -13.94 12.06
CA ILE A 341 -21.72 -13.65 13.45
C ILE A 341 -21.24 -14.82 14.30
N HIS A 342 -20.04 -14.74 14.87
CA HIS A 342 -19.57 -15.70 15.87
C HIS A 342 -20.14 -15.32 17.24
N ILE A 343 -21.38 -15.76 17.52
CA ILE A 343 -21.93 -15.74 18.87
C ILE A 343 -21.27 -16.89 19.65
N LYS A 344 -20.23 -16.59 20.44
CA LYS A 344 -19.82 -17.50 21.52
C LYS A 344 -20.93 -17.48 22.57
N VAL A 345 -21.71 -18.57 22.62
CA VAL A 345 -22.59 -18.85 23.74
C VAL A 345 -21.75 -19.57 24.78
N ASP A 346 -21.40 -18.88 25.86
CA ASP A 346 -20.79 -19.50 27.03
C ASP A 346 -21.77 -20.54 27.61
N ARG A 347 -21.26 -21.76 27.86
CA ARG A 347 -21.91 -22.77 28.70
C ARG A 347 -21.04 -23.11 29.87
#